data_AF-A0A2V1DF73-F1
#
_entry.id   AF-A0A2V1DF73-F1
#
_cell.length_a   1.000
_cell.length_b   1.000
_cell.length_c   1.000
_cell.angle_alpha   90.00
_cell.angle_beta   90.00
_cell.angle_gamma   90.00
#
_symmetry.space_group_name_H-M   'P 1'
#
loop_
_entity.id
_entity.type
_entity.pdbx_description
1 polymer ?
#
loop_
_entity_poly.entity_id
_entity_poly.type
_entity_poly.pdbx_seq_one_letter_code
_entity_poly.pdbx_strand_id
1 'polypeptide(L)'
;MIPTADALSTVLVALASLGIASTIYIVVDRLYFSPIFKFPGSMVAAVTHWYDFYHDYWRNRKYIFEIEKMHKRYGPIVRVNPYELSIYDAEFYNKIYITESTPMPVEEYIVLTQLGSHLLTQDHNLHRKRRKPLDPFFSRM
;
A
#
# COMPACT_ATOMS: atom_id res chain seq x y z
N MET A 1 -19.03 14.36 43.16
CA MET A 1 -20.10 13.46 42.66
C MET A 1 -19.45 12.47 41.72
N ILE A 2 -19.29 11.22 42.16
CA ILE A 2 -18.70 10.14 41.34
C ILE A 2 -19.77 9.73 40.32
N PRO A 3 -19.47 9.64 39.01
CA PRO A 3 -20.43 9.16 38.03
C PRO A 3 -20.87 7.74 38.41
N THR A 4 -22.18 7.50 38.45
CA THR A 4 -22.75 6.19 38.78
C THR A 4 -22.26 5.15 37.77
N ALA A 5 -22.08 3.89 38.20
CA ALA A 5 -21.56 2.80 37.37
C ALA A 5 -22.35 2.64 36.04
N ASP A 6 -23.64 2.99 36.05
CA ASP A 6 -24.52 2.98 34.88
C ASP A 6 -24.06 3.99 33.82
N ALA A 7 -23.68 5.21 34.21
CA ALA A 7 -23.19 6.23 33.28
C ALA A 7 -21.90 5.77 32.59
N LEU A 8 -20.99 5.12 33.31
CA LEU A 8 -19.76 4.56 32.73
C LEU A 8 -20.08 3.42 31.74
N SER A 9 -21.02 2.53 32.09
CA SER A 9 -21.42 1.41 31.22
C SER A 9 -22.06 1.90 29.91
N THR A 10 -22.92 2.91 29.95
CA THR A 10 -23.55 3.48 28.75
C THR A 10 -22.53 4.13 27.81
N VAL A 11 -21.54 4.83 28.36
CA VAL A 11 -20.44 5.41 27.57
C VAL A 11 -19.60 4.31 26.91
N LEU A 12 -19.28 3.22 27.62
CA LEU A 12 -18.53 2.11 27.04
C LEU A 12 -19.28 1.42 25.90
N VAL A 13 -20.60 1.22 26.05
CA VAL A 13 -21.45 0.64 24.99
C VAL A 13 -21.56 1.59 23.78
N ALA A 14 -21.67 2.90 24.02
CA ALA A 14 -21.68 3.90 22.95
C ALA A 14 -20.35 3.93 22.17
N LEU A 15 -19.21 3.85 22.87
CA LEU A 15 -17.89 3.77 22.23
C LEU A 15 -17.70 2.47 21.45
N ALA A 16 -18.14 1.32 22.00
CA ALA A 16 -18.06 0.04 21.34
C ALA A 16 -18.91 0.01 20.06
N SER A 17 -20.16 0.50 20.13
CA SER A 17 -21.05 0.57 18.96
C SER A 17 -20.50 1.51 17.88
N LEU A 18 -19.95 2.67 18.25
CA LEU A 18 -19.28 3.58 17.31
C LEU A 18 -18.04 2.95 16.67
N GLY A 19 -17.24 2.22 17.44
CA GLY A 19 -16.08 1.48 16.95
C GLY A 19 -16.46 0.40 15.94
N ILE A 20 -17.54 -0.35 16.21
CA ILE A 20 -18.06 -1.36 15.28
C ILE A 20 -18.59 -0.69 14.01
N ALA A 21 -19.38 0.37 14.13
CA ALA A 21 -19.94 1.09 12.99
C ALA A 21 -18.85 1.68 12.09
N SER A 22 -17.82 2.30 12.67
CA SER A 22 -16.68 2.84 11.90
C SER A 22 -15.87 1.75 11.21
N THR A 23 -15.66 0.60 11.86
CA THR A 23 -14.99 -0.55 11.24
C THR A 23 -15.78 -1.07 10.04
N ILE A 24 -17.09 -1.27 10.18
CA ILE A 24 -17.95 -1.71 9.08
C ILE A 24 -17.91 -0.72 7.92
N TYR A 25 -17.98 0.58 8.21
CA TYR A 25 -17.89 1.62 7.19
C TYR A 25 -16.56 1.51 6.40
N ILE A 26 -15.42 1.37 7.08
CA ILE A 26 -14.11 1.23 6.43
C ILE A 26 -14.04 -0.04 5.57
N VAL A 27 -14.60 -1.16 6.05
CA VAL A 27 -14.62 -2.43 5.30
C VAL A 27 -15.42 -2.27 4.01
N VAL A 28 -16.60 -1.66 4.09
CA VAL A 28 -17.47 -1.42 2.93
C VAL A 28 -16.81 -0.46 1.95
N ASP A 29 -16.22 0.63 2.44
CA ASP A 29 -15.47 1.60 1.64
C ASP A 29 -14.35 0.92 0.84
N ARG A 30 -13.51 0.12 1.52
CA ARG A 30 -12.39 -0.58 0.88
C ARG A 30 -12.81 -1.64 -0.14
N LEU A 31 -13.95 -2.30 0.08
CA LEU A 31 -14.44 -3.34 -0.82
C LEU A 31 -15.15 -2.79 -2.05
N TYR A 32 -15.92 -1.71 -1.92
CA TYR A 32 -16.82 -1.25 -2.99
C TYR A 32 -16.47 0.13 -3.55
N PHE A 33 -15.95 1.04 -2.72
CA PHE A 33 -15.70 2.43 -3.10
C PHE A 33 -14.22 2.72 -3.38
N SER A 34 -13.32 1.79 -3.06
CA SER A 34 -11.90 1.89 -3.40
C SER A 34 -11.67 1.96 -4.91
N PRO A 35 -10.75 2.81 -5.42
CA PRO A 35 -10.45 2.90 -6.85
C PRO A 35 -9.95 1.57 -7.46
N ILE A 36 -9.42 0.68 -6.62
CA ILE A 36 -8.88 -0.62 -7.01
C ILE A 36 -9.85 -1.79 -6.78
N PHE A 37 -11.13 -1.53 -6.50
CA PHE A 37 -12.12 -2.59 -6.22
C PHE A 37 -12.31 -3.58 -7.39
N LYS A 38 -12.08 -3.12 -8.63
CA LYS A 38 -12.30 -3.91 -9.84
C LYS A 38 -11.29 -5.04 -10.01
N PHE A 39 -10.17 -4.98 -9.29
CA PHE A 39 -9.10 -5.96 -9.42
C PHE A 39 -9.34 -7.16 -8.50
N PRO A 40 -9.16 -8.39 -9.02
CA PRO A 40 -9.39 -9.60 -8.24
C PRO A 40 -8.28 -9.78 -7.18
N GLY A 41 -8.60 -10.48 -6.09
CA GLY A 41 -7.63 -10.73 -5.01
C GLY A 41 -8.27 -11.45 -3.82
N SER A 42 -7.46 -11.70 -2.79
CA SER A 42 -7.97 -12.23 -1.52
C SER A 42 -8.85 -11.18 -0.84
N MET A 43 -10.07 -11.55 -0.44
CA MET A 43 -10.97 -10.64 0.30
C MET A 43 -10.33 -10.12 1.59
N VAL A 44 -9.56 -10.96 2.29
CA VAL A 44 -8.90 -10.57 3.55
C VAL A 44 -7.83 -9.51 3.29
N ALA A 45 -7.06 -9.68 2.21
CA ALA A 45 -6.04 -8.74 1.76
C ALA A 45 -6.64 -7.42 1.26
N ALA A 46 -7.82 -7.47 0.64
CA ALA A 46 -8.52 -6.28 0.16
C ALA A 46 -9.03 -5.38 1.31
N VAL A 47 -9.29 -5.94 2.49
CA VAL A 47 -9.92 -5.23 3.62
C VAL A 47 -8.90 -4.71 4.62
N THR A 48 -7.81 -5.44 4.88
CA THR A 48 -6.88 -5.12 5.97
C THR A 48 -5.42 -5.38 5.64
N HIS A 49 -4.53 -4.57 6.24
CA HIS A 49 -3.09 -4.83 6.35
C HIS A 49 -2.72 -5.81 7.47
N TRP A 50 -3.68 -6.63 7.92
CA TRP A 50 -3.35 -7.71 8.87
C TRP A 50 -2.89 -8.96 8.13
N TYR A 51 -3.25 -9.09 6.84
CA TYR A 51 -2.93 -10.26 6.04
C TYR A 51 -1.44 -10.26 5.64
N ASP A 52 -0.95 -9.18 5.06
CA ASP A 52 0.48 -8.96 4.79
C ASP A 52 1.30 -9.02 6.08
N PHE A 53 0.88 -8.31 7.14
CA PHE A 53 1.56 -8.32 8.44
C PHE A 53 1.65 -9.73 9.05
N TYR A 54 0.59 -10.53 8.97
CA TYR A 54 0.62 -11.92 9.45
C TYR A 54 1.67 -12.75 8.71
N HIS A 55 1.71 -12.65 7.39
CA HIS A 55 2.64 -13.42 6.57
C HIS A 55 4.09 -12.91 6.70
N ASP A 56 4.27 -11.62 6.95
CA ASP A 56 5.61 -11.05 7.07
C ASP A 56 6.20 -11.19 8.46
N TYR A 57 5.42 -10.91 9.49
CA TYR A 57 5.89 -10.96 10.87
C TYR A 57 5.92 -12.39 11.41
N TRP A 58 4.82 -13.14 11.30
CA TRP A 58 4.72 -14.50 11.89
C TRP A 58 5.18 -15.61 10.95
N ARG A 59 5.06 -15.44 9.62
CA ARG A 59 5.42 -16.49 8.67
C ARG A 59 6.82 -16.33 8.07
N ASN A 60 7.68 -15.50 8.69
CA ASN A 60 9.05 -15.20 8.25
C ASN A 60 9.10 -14.59 6.85
N ARG A 61 8.44 -13.44 6.63
CA ARG A 61 8.52 -12.67 5.36
C ARG A 61 8.07 -13.45 4.13
N LYS A 62 7.03 -14.26 4.28
CA LYS A 62 6.53 -15.14 3.21
C LYS A 62 5.40 -14.53 2.40
N TYR A 63 5.09 -13.25 2.56
CA TYR A 63 3.97 -12.65 1.86
C TYR A 63 4.16 -12.68 0.34
N ILE A 64 5.39 -12.51 -0.14
CA ILE A 64 5.73 -12.61 -1.57
C ILE A 64 5.31 -13.94 -2.23
N PHE A 65 5.43 -15.07 -1.53
CA PHE A 65 5.00 -16.36 -2.05
C PHE A 65 3.48 -16.50 -2.07
N GLU A 66 2.79 -15.80 -1.18
CA GLU A 66 1.33 -15.75 -1.19
C GLU A 66 0.82 -14.88 -2.34
N ILE A 67 1.50 -13.76 -2.63
CA ILE A 67 1.25 -12.94 -3.82
C ILE A 67 1.44 -13.77 -5.10
N GLU A 68 2.50 -14.59 -5.18
CA GLU A 68 2.71 -15.49 -6.33
C GLU A 68 1.54 -16.47 -6.50
N LYS A 69 1.01 -17.05 -5.41
CA LYS A 69 -0.19 -17.90 -5.47
C LYS A 69 -1.43 -17.12 -5.89
N MET A 70 -1.57 -15.87 -5.45
CA MET A 70 -2.67 -15.01 -5.88
C MET A 70 -2.60 -14.76 -7.38
N HIS A 71 -1.42 -14.48 -7.94
CA HIS A 71 -1.26 -14.33 -9.39
C HIS A 71 -1.63 -15.60 -10.15
N LYS A 72 -1.23 -16.77 -9.64
CA LYS A 72 -1.62 -18.07 -10.23
C LYS A 72 -3.14 -18.31 -10.18
N ARG A 73 -3.84 -17.75 -9.19
CA ARG A 73 -5.28 -17.97 -8.99
C ARG A 73 -6.18 -16.93 -9.65
N TYR A 74 -5.81 -15.66 -9.58
CA TYR A 74 -6.65 -14.52 -9.93
C TYR A 74 -6.20 -13.80 -11.21
N GLY A 75 -4.96 -14.02 -11.66
CA GLY A 75 -4.43 -13.49 -12.92
C GLY A 75 -3.26 -12.52 -12.75
N PRO A 76 -2.89 -11.79 -13.81
CA PRO A 76 -1.65 -11.01 -13.86
C PRO A 76 -1.69 -9.73 -13.00
N ILE A 77 -2.87 -9.20 -12.65
CA ILE A 77 -3.00 -8.02 -11.79
C ILE A 77 -3.89 -8.40 -10.62
N VAL A 78 -3.33 -8.36 -9.41
CA VAL A 78 -4.05 -8.80 -8.20
C VAL A 78 -3.95 -7.76 -7.10
N ARG A 79 -5.03 -7.64 -6.33
CA ARG A 79 -5.07 -6.80 -5.14
C ARG A 79 -4.42 -7.52 -3.97
N VAL A 80 -3.33 -6.95 -3.47
CA VAL A 80 -2.54 -7.51 -2.35
C VAL A 80 -2.73 -6.75 -1.06
N ASN A 81 -3.19 -5.50 -1.11
CA ASN A 81 -3.54 -4.73 0.09
C ASN A 81 -4.74 -3.82 -0.20
N PRO A 82 -5.31 -3.15 0.81
CA PRO A 82 -6.42 -2.21 0.60
C PRO A 82 -6.10 -1.08 -0.39
N TYR A 83 -4.81 -0.74 -0.54
CA TYR A 83 -4.32 0.36 -1.36
C TYR A 83 -3.27 -0.06 -2.40
N GLU A 84 -2.93 -1.36 -2.50
CA GLU A 84 -1.82 -1.84 -3.32
C GLU A 84 -2.25 -2.93 -4.30
N LEU A 85 -1.72 -2.85 -5.51
CA LEU A 85 -1.84 -3.86 -6.55
C LEU A 85 -0.47 -4.45 -6.86
N SER A 86 -0.42 -5.77 -6.97
CA SER A 86 0.73 -6.46 -7.55
C SER A 86 0.46 -6.76 -9.01
N ILE A 87 1.46 -6.50 -9.85
CA ILE A 87 1.37 -6.58 -11.31
C ILE A 87 2.46 -7.52 -11.80
N TYR A 88 2.03 -8.62 -12.42
CA TYR A 88 2.83 -9.65 -13.06
C TYR A 88 2.47 -9.70 -14.55
N ASP A 89 2.73 -8.60 -15.23
CA ASP A 89 2.45 -8.42 -16.66
C ASP A 89 3.59 -7.62 -17.33
N ALA A 90 4.22 -8.23 -18.33
CA ALA A 90 5.31 -7.61 -19.08
C ALA A 90 4.81 -6.45 -19.97
N GLU A 91 3.58 -6.52 -20.49
CA GLU A 91 3.02 -5.47 -21.34
C GLU A 91 2.75 -4.19 -20.53
N PHE A 92 2.43 -4.35 -19.26
CA PHE A 92 2.15 -3.23 -18.36
C PHE A 92 3.42 -2.49 -17.89
N TYR A 93 4.60 -3.07 -18.08
CA TYR A 93 5.88 -2.49 -17.66
C TYR A 93 6.09 -1.07 -18.20
N ASN A 94 5.89 -0.87 -19.51
CA ASN A 94 6.08 0.41 -20.19
C ASN A 94 5.06 1.48 -19.77
N LYS A 95 3.95 1.07 -19.16
CA LYS A 95 2.90 1.97 -18.65
C LYS A 95 3.25 2.53 -17.27
N ILE A 96 3.92 1.74 -16.43
CA ILE A 96 4.37 2.16 -15.10
C ILE A 96 5.70 2.90 -15.20
N TYR A 97 6.67 2.30 -15.88
CA TYR A 97 8.04 2.81 -15.99
C TYR A 97 8.17 3.66 -17.25
N ILE A 98 7.52 4.82 -17.25
CA ILE A 98 7.60 5.80 -18.35
C ILE A 98 8.99 6.41 -18.37
N THR A 99 9.66 6.35 -19.51
CA THR A 99 11.08 6.69 -19.59
C THR A 99 11.37 8.17 -19.43
N GLU A 100 10.55 9.14 -19.86
CA GLU A 100 10.89 10.56 -19.64
C GLU A 100 9.68 11.50 -19.44
N SER A 101 9.85 12.44 -18.50
CA SER A 101 9.08 13.70 -18.33
C SER A 101 7.72 13.67 -17.64
N THR A 102 7.19 12.50 -17.28
CA THR A 102 5.97 12.45 -16.46
C THR A 102 6.35 12.48 -14.99
N PRO A 103 5.90 13.46 -14.19
CA PRO A 103 6.07 13.42 -12.74
C PRO A 103 5.30 12.21 -12.22
N MET A 104 5.99 11.25 -11.63
CA MET A 104 5.34 10.18 -10.89
C MET A 104 4.95 10.74 -9.52
N PRO A 105 3.67 10.67 -9.11
CA PRO A 105 3.30 10.96 -7.74
C PRO A 105 3.94 9.88 -6.86
N VAL A 106 5.00 10.26 -6.15
CA VAL A 106 5.66 9.35 -5.20
C VAL A 106 4.88 9.47 -3.90
N GLU A 107 4.17 8.42 -3.52
CA GLU A 107 3.63 8.30 -2.17
C GLU A 107 4.82 8.25 -1.20
N GLU A 108 4.76 9.05 -0.13
CA GLU A 108 5.89 9.35 0.73
C GLU A 108 6.44 8.06 1.38
N TYR A 109 7.49 7.46 0.81
CA TYR A 109 8.25 6.42 1.48
C TYR A 109 9.17 7.10 2.52
N ILE A 110 8.56 7.50 3.63
CA ILE A 110 9.15 8.30 4.71
C ILE A 110 10.41 7.64 5.29
N VAL A 111 10.48 6.31 5.33
CA VAL A 111 11.51 5.60 6.12
C VAL A 111 12.92 5.74 5.53
N LEU A 112 13.05 5.93 4.22
CA LEU A 112 14.34 5.90 3.51
C LEU A 112 14.74 7.27 2.92
N THR A 113 13.78 8.16 2.72
CA THR A 113 13.96 9.42 1.98
C THR A 113 14.46 10.59 2.85
N GLN A 114 14.43 10.47 4.18
CA GLN A 114 14.72 11.56 5.12
C GLN A 114 16.20 11.99 5.23
N LEU A 115 17.14 11.23 4.68
CA LEU A 115 18.58 11.49 4.89
C LEU A 115 19.20 12.46 3.87
N GLY A 116 18.39 13.15 3.05
CA GLY A 116 18.91 13.99 1.96
C GLY A 116 19.66 13.20 0.88
N SER A 117 19.54 11.86 0.92
CA SER A 117 20.20 10.92 0.02
C SER A 117 19.92 11.24 -1.45
N HIS A 118 20.92 11.05 -2.29
CA HIS A 118 20.79 11.16 -3.74
C HIS A 118 19.81 10.12 -4.29
N LEU A 119 19.98 8.86 -3.89
CA LEU A 119 19.22 7.70 -4.39
C LEU A 119 17.73 7.74 -4.07
N LEU A 120 17.36 8.43 -2.99
CA LEU A 120 16.01 8.43 -2.42
C LEU A 120 15.42 9.85 -2.43
N THR A 121 15.80 10.65 -3.43
CA THR A 121 15.27 11.99 -3.64
C THR A 121 13.82 11.90 -4.11
N GLN A 122 12.86 12.42 -3.34
CA GLN A 122 11.43 12.35 -3.70
C GLN A 122 11.05 13.33 -4.82
N ASP A 123 11.53 14.58 -4.77
CA ASP A 123 11.16 15.58 -5.78
C ASP A 123 11.72 15.20 -7.16
N HIS A 124 10.84 15.10 -8.15
CA HIS A 124 11.18 14.67 -9.50
C HIS A 124 12.28 15.54 -10.13
N ASN A 125 12.16 16.86 -9.99
CA ASN A 125 13.09 17.81 -10.61
C ASN A 125 14.47 17.76 -9.93
N LEU A 126 14.49 17.63 -8.61
CA LEU A 126 15.70 17.49 -7.81
C LEU A 126 16.39 16.15 -8.10
N HIS A 127 15.64 15.05 -8.17
CA HIS A 127 16.16 13.75 -8.56
C HIS A 127 16.79 13.79 -9.95
N ARG A 128 16.12 14.41 -10.94
CA ARG A 128 16.68 14.61 -12.29
C ARG A 128 17.98 15.42 -12.27
N LYS A 129 18.02 16.54 -11.56
CA LYS A 129 19.23 17.37 -11.41
C LYS A 129 20.38 16.60 -10.77
N ARG A 130 20.08 15.77 -9.78
CA ARG A 130 21.05 14.93 -9.07
C ARG A 130 21.53 13.76 -9.94
N ARG A 131 20.66 13.07 -10.68
CA ARG A 131 21.00 11.91 -11.53
C ARG A 131 21.89 12.28 -12.72
N LYS A 132 21.63 13.42 -13.37
CA LYS A 132 22.31 13.82 -14.61
C LYS A 132 23.85 13.79 -14.56
N PRO A 133 24.52 14.30 -13.51
CA PRO A 133 25.98 14.17 -13.37
C PRO A 133 26.51 12.73 -13.28
N LEU A 134 25.67 11.76 -12.91
CA LEU A 134 26.08 10.36 -12.80
C LEU A 134 25.98 9.61 -14.13
N ASP A 135 25.27 10.14 -15.14
CA ASP A 135 25.04 9.47 -16.42
C ASP A 135 26.34 9.00 -17.12
N PRO A 136 27.44 9.78 -17.15
CA PRO A 136 28.68 9.34 -17.79
C PRO A 136 29.30 8.09 -17.18
N PHE A 137 29.16 7.87 -15.87
CA PHE A 137 29.74 6.70 -15.18
C PHE A 137 29.04 5.37 -15.56
N PHE A 138 27.86 5.44 -16.19
CA PHE A 138 27.10 4.28 -16.66
C PHE A 138 26.98 4.24 -18.18
N SER A 139 27.63 5.17 -18.89
CA SER A 139 27.76 5.10 -20.35
C SER A 139 28.76 4.00 -20.71
N ARG A 140 28.51 3.26 -21.80
CA ARG A 140 29.51 2.32 -22.32
C ARG A 140 30.76 3.13 -22.68
N MET A 141 31.93 2.68 -22.22
CA MET A 141 33.22 3.14 -22.73
C MET A 141 33.33 2.90 -24.23
#